data_AF-A0AAW3U7G6-F1
#
_entry.id   AF-A0AAW3U7G6-F1
#
_cell.length_a   1.000
_cell.length_b   1.000
_cell.length_c   1.000
_cell.angle_alpha   90.00
_cell.angle_beta   90.00
_cell.angle_gamma   90.00
#
_symmetry.space_group_name_H-M   'P 1'
#
loop_
_entity.id
_entity.type
_entity.pdbx_description
1 polymer ?
#
loop_
_entity_poly.entity_id
_entity_poly.type
_entity_poly.pdbx_seq_one_letter_code
_entity_poly.pdbx_strand_id
1 'polypeptide(L)'
;MPFVRRCLILSVWACLPVAAHARQTPAAAPAQQRQQQVAQLFREAAAQPAQLRTWLQAMPKGGDLHNHLSGSVYAEDYLQWASDDGACVQLDDLSLRAPPCGAGQEPAGGLGTRNAALYGRMVNSLSMRNFLPGPTHPSGHDQFFSTFGKFDAVVRTRVADTVAAVLEQAARDRVPYVEIIANPPQMDQAAKRMQLLPWKGEDDAANLRALQPDLAPLVQAAQRDLADIDAQVRRVLRCDQADARPGCTVEYRYVPYVLRVLPQPMVFGQMALAHALIAAGGSRAVALNIVAPEDNPVALADYARHMAMFRFFATRYPGVPLSLHAGELALGLVPPAQLRSHIRQAVDAGARRIGHGVDLPYEDDAETLLQRMRREQVAVEINLTSNDVILGVKGMAHPLALYLRAGVPVVLSTDDAGVSRADMTHEYQRAMQEQGLDYPTLKQLARNGLTYSFLPGTSLWDADGKVAQACATALQRETDDAVCRAFRQGSEKARLQWQLETNLAQYERTLLLQHR
;
A
#
# COMPACT_ATOMS: atom_id res chain seq x y z
N MET A 1 64.76 66.45 -39.94
CA MET A 1 64.38 66.19 -38.52
C MET A 1 62.85 66.07 -38.45
N PRO A 2 62.24 65.21 -37.61
CA PRO A 2 62.01 63.78 -37.86
C PRO A 2 60.53 63.29 -37.71
N PHE A 3 60.23 62.07 -38.23
CA PHE A 3 59.32 60.96 -37.76
C PHE A 3 57.90 61.26 -37.19
N VAL A 4 56.77 60.55 -37.46
CA VAL A 4 56.33 59.13 -37.22
C VAL A 4 54.89 59.01 -37.85
N ARG A 5 54.43 58.07 -38.70
CA ARG A 5 54.05 56.61 -38.64
C ARG A 5 52.76 56.19 -37.86
N ARG A 6 52.00 55.24 -38.48
CA ARG A 6 50.93 54.31 -37.97
C ARG A 6 49.45 54.78 -38.11
N CYS A 7 48.44 53.95 -38.38
CA CYS A 7 48.26 52.54 -38.77
C CYS A 7 46.79 52.38 -39.22
N LEU A 8 46.50 51.74 -40.34
CA LEU A 8 45.14 51.30 -40.73
C LEU A 8 45.13 49.77 -40.71
N ILE A 9 44.35 49.18 -39.79
CA ILE A 9 44.14 47.74 -39.66
C ILE A 9 42.91 47.37 -40.50
N LEU A 10 43.13 46.60 -41.57
CA LEU A 10 42.10 45.89 -42.32
C LEU A 10 41.99 44.47 -41.75
N SER A 11 40.90 44.19 -41.03
CA SER A 11 40.56 42.85 -40.53
C SER A 11 39.77 42.08 -41.59
N VAL A 12 40.43 41.13 -42.24
CA VAL A 12 39.81 40.12 -43.12
C VAL A 12 39.23 39.02 -42.23
N TRP A 13 37.90 38.89 -42.19
CA TRP A 13 37.21 37.76 -41.57
C TRP A 13 37.19 36.58 -42.55
N ALA A 14 37.99 35.55 -42.28
CA ALA A 14 37.91 34.27 -42.97
C ALA A 14 36.75 33.44 -42.36
N CYS A 15 35.69 33.22 -43.13
CA CYS A 15 34.65 32.25 -42.79
C CYS A 15 35.18 30.83 -43.05
N LEU A 16 35.51 30.09 -41.98
CA LEU A 16 35.72 28.64 -42.04
C LEU A 16 34.37 27.93 -41.81
N PRO A 17 33.99 26.94 -42.65
CA PRO A 17 32.77 26.17 -42.43
C PRO A 17 32.99 25.20 -41.27
N VAL A 18 32.23 25.38 -40.18
CA VAL A 18 32.18 24.41 -39.09
C VAL A 18 31.34 23.22 -39.56
N ALA A 19 31.99 22.10 -39.87
CA ALA A 19 31.34 20.84 -40.15
C ALA A 19 30.65 20.33 -38.86
N ALA A 20 29.33 20.49 -38.79
CA ALA A 20 28.50 19.95 -37.73
C ALA A 20 28.57 18.41 -37.76
N HIS A 21 29.38 17.84 -36.87
CA HIS A 21 29.35 16.40 -36.61
C HIS A 21 28.04 16.08 -35.90
N ALA A 22 27.08 15.55 -36.66
CA ALA A 22 25.87 14.97 -36.09
C ALA A 22 26.29 13.84 -35.14
N ARG A 23 26.23 14.10 -33.83
CA ARG A 23 26.39 13.06 -32.81
C ARG A 23 25.25 12.07 -33.01
N GLN A 24 25.57 10.90 -33.54
CA GLN A 24 24.64 9.77 -33.54
C GLN A 24 24.25 9.49 -32.09
N THR A 25 22.98 9.67 -31.77
CA THR A 25 22.41 9.21 -30.50
C THR A 25 22.61 7.71 -30.42
N PRO A 26 23.20 7.17 -29.33
CA PRO A 26 23.38 5.73 -29.19
C PRO A 26 22.02 5.04 -29.30
N ALA A 27 21.96 3.93 -30.05
CA ALA A 27 20.74 3.14 -30.18
C ALA A 27 20.24 2.71 -28.79
N ALA A 28 18.94 2.84 -28.55
CA ALA A 28 18.32 2.45 -27.29
C ALA A 28 18.59 0.95 -27.02
N ALA A 29 18.85 0.60 -25.76
CA ALA A 29 19.04 -0.79 -25.38
C ALA A 29 17.78 -1.62 -25.74
N PRO A 30 17.92 -2.91 -26.12
CA PRO A 30 16.79 -3.74 -26.57
C PRO A 30 15.57 -3.72 -25.63
N ALA A 31 15.78 -3.69 -24.32
CA ALA A 31 14.71 -3.59 -23.33
C ALA A 31 13.94 -2.26 -23.39
N GLN A 32 14.63 -1.15 -23.61
CA GLN A 32 14.02 0.17 -23.75
C GLN A 32 13.19 0.26 -25.03
N GLN A 33 13.69 -0.29 -26.13
CA GLN A 33 12.94 -0.35 -27.39
C GLN A 33 11.65 -1.18 -27.24
N ARG A 34 11.73 -2.36 -26.58
CA ARG A 34 10.52 -3.17 -26.32
C ARG A 34 9.52 -2.43 -25.44
N GLN A 35 9.98 -1.76 -24.38
CA GLN A 35 9.11 -0.98 -23.51
C GLN A 35 8.38 0.13 -24.29
N GLN A 36 9.07 0.82 -25.21
CA GLN A 36 8.46 1.86 -26.06
C GLN A 36 7.40 1.29 -27.01
N GLN A 37 7.64 0.10 -27.58
CA GLN A 37 6.66 -0.58 -28.43
C GLN A 37 5.40 -0.98 -27.64
N VAL A 38 5.58 -1.55 -26.44
CA VAL A 38 4.46 -1.87 -25.55
C VAL A 38 3.72 -0.61 -25.11
N ALA A 39 4.44 0.48 -24.83
CA ALA A 39 3.83 1.76 -24.49
C ALA A 39 2.92 2.29 -25.60
N GLN A 40 3.27 2.08 -26.87
CA GLN A 40 2.42 2.45 -27.99
C GLN A 40 1.12 1.62 -28.01
N LEU A 41 1.22 0.30 -27.85
CA LEU A 41 0.03 -0.56 -27.76
C LEU A 41 -0.89 -0.10 -26.63
N PHE A 42 -0.34 0.15 -25.44
CA PHE A 42 -1.10 0.58 -24.27
C PHE A 42 -1.79 1.94 -24.46
N ARG A 43 -1.18 2.87 -25.20
CA ARG A 43 -1.83 4.14 -25.58
C ARG A 43 -3.07 3.91 -26.45
N GLU A 44 -3.00 2.97 -27.38
CA GLU A 44 -4.13 2.61 -28.25
C GLU A 44 -5.23 1.86 -27.48
N ALA A 45 -4.84 0.99 -26.55
CA ALA A 45 -5.76 0.26 -25.69
C ALA A 45 -6.41 1.12 -24.60
N ALA A 46 -5.85 2.29 -24.26
CA ALA A 46 -6.39 3.17 -23.21
C ALA A 46 -7.85 3.57 -23.46
N ALA A 47 -8.24 3.72 -24.73
CA ALA A 47 -9.61 3.99 -25.16
C ALA A 47 -10.51 2.74 -25.27
N GLN A 48 -9.98 1.55 -24.96
CA GLN A 48 -10.66 0.26 -25.09
C GLN A 48 -10.64 -0.47 -23.73
N PRO A 49 -11.53 -0.12 -22.78
CA PRO A 49 -11.43 -0.55 -21.37
C PRO A 49 -11.34 -2.06 -21.19
N ALA A 50 -12.12 -2.85 -21.95
CA ALA A 50 -12.10 -4.31 -21.85
C ALA A 50 -10.75 -4.91 -22.30
N GLN A 51 -10.18 -4.40 -23.40
CA GLN A 51 -8.86 -4.83 -23.86
C GLN A 51 -7.79 -4.41 -22.85
N LEU A 52 -7.80 -3.17 -22.41
CA LEU A 52 -6.87 -2.66 -21.40
C LEU A 52 -6.88 -3.52 -20.13
N ARG A 53 -8.07 -3.88 -19.62
CA ARG A 53 -8.22 -4.74 -18.43
C ARG A 53 -7.56 -6.11 -18.61
N THR A 54 -7.68 -6.73 -19.79
CA THR A 54 -7.04 -8.03 -20.05
C THR A 54 -5.51 -7.93 -20.08
N TRP A 55 -4.97 -6.88 -20.69
CA TRP A 55 -3.53 -6.65 -20.73
C TRP A 55 -2.97 -6.32 -19.35
N LEU A 56 -3.66 -5.48 -18.59
CA LEU A 56 -3.28 -5.16 -17.21
C LEU A 56 -3.41 -6.37 -16.28
N GLN A 57 -4.39 -7.27 -16.48
CA GLN A 57 -4.47 -8.52 -15.68
C GLN A 57 -3.22 -9.36 -15.86
N ALA A 58 -2.72 -9.43 -17.10
CA ALA A 58 -1.52 -10.18 -17.43
C ALA A 58 -0.21 -9.45 -17.05
N MET A 59 -0.25 -8.13 -16.81
CA MET A 59 0.93 -7.38 -16.41
C MET A 59 1.39 -7.81 -15.01
N PRO A 60 2.66 -8.24 -14.83
CA PRO A 60 3.24 -8.44 -13.51
C PRO A 60 3.28 -7.13 -12.73
N LYS A 61 2.80 -7.17 -11.49
CA LYS A 61 2.76 -6.01 -10.59
C LYS A 61 3.79 -6.21 -9.48
N GLY A 62 4.11 -5.14 -8.78
CA GLY A 62 5.07 -5.16 -7.68
C GLY A 62 4.47 -5.66 -6.38
N GLY A 63 4.67 -4.89 -5.32
CA GLY A 63 3.98 -5.10 -4.06
C GLY A 63 2.67 -4.32 -3.97
N ASP A 64 1.69 -4.87 -3.26
CA ASP A 64 0.59 -4.11 -2.65
C ASP A 64 1.01 -3.73 -1.23
N LEU A 65 1.26 -2.44 -0.99
CA LEU A 65 1.93 -1.97 0.24
C LEU A 65 0.97 -1.33 1.26
N HIS A 66 -0.30 -1.20 0.89
CA HIS A 66 -1.36 -0.64 1.71
C HIS A 66 -2.60 -1.52 1.51
N ASN A 67 -2.73 -2.54 2.34
CA ASN A 67 -3.78 -3.55 2.24
C ASN A 67 -4.30 -3.88 3.66
N HIS A 68 -5.52 -3.48 3.99
CA HIS A 68 -6.12 -3.85 5.28
C HIS A 68 -6.73 -5.23 5.20
N LEU A 69 -6.35 -6.09 6.14
CA LEU A 69 -6.70 -7.51 6.08
C LEU A 69 -8.21 -7.75 5.96
N SER A 70 -9.00 -7.08 6.81
CA SER A 70 -10.43 -7.35 6.92
C SER A 70 -11.28 -6.67 5.85
N GLY A 71 -10.86 -5.54 5.28
CA GLY A 71 -11.60 -4.97 4.15
C GLY A 71 -11.10 -5.42 2.78
N SER A 72 -10.02 -6.18 2.70
CA SER A 72 -9.53 -6.75 1.44
C SER A 72 -10.22 -8.06 1.02
N VAL A 73 -11.05 -8.66 1.87
CA VAL A 73 -11.82 -9.86 1.54
C VAL A 73 -13.23 -9.52 1.10
N TYR A 74 -13.70 -10.18 0.05
CA TYR A 74 -15.02 -9.90 -0.51
C TYR A 74 -16.13 -10.39 0.42
N ALA A 75 -17.24 -9.64 0.46
CA ALA A 75 -18.41 -9.98 1.27
C ALA A 75 -18.95 -11.40 1.02
N GLU A 76 -18.82 -11.90 -0.21
CA GLU A 76 -19.22 -13.25 -0.58
C GLU A 76 -18.42 -14.33 0.16
N ASP A 77 -17.12 -14.13 0.39
CA ASP A 77 -16.28 -15.04 1.16
C ASP A 77 -16.71 -15.04 2.64
N TYR A 78 -16.99 -13.87 3.21
CA TYR A 78 -17.53 -13.77 4.58
C TYR A 78 -18.87 -14.48 4.74
N LEU A 79 -19.76 -14.39 3.75
CA LEU A 79 -21.04 -15.09 3.78
C LEU A 79 -20.87 -16.60 3.63
N GLN A 80 -19.90 -17.05 2.84
CA GLN A 80 -19.58 -18.47 2.74
C GLN A 80 -19.04 -19.00 4.07
N TRP A 81 -18.08 -18.31 4.69
CA TRP A 81 -17.54 -18.69 5.98
C TRP A 81 -18.57 -18.63 7.11
N ALA A 82 -19.44 -17.62 7.10
CA ALA A 82 -20.58 -17.55 8.01
C ALA A 82 -21.52 -18.76 7.85
N SER A 83 -21.76 -19.20 6.61
CA SER A 83 -22.52 -20.41 6.32
C SER A 83 -21.84 -21.65 6.91
N ASP A 84 -20.52 -21.79 6.71
CA ASP A 84 -19.74 -22.93 7.19
C ASP A 84 -19.68 -23.00 8.72
N ASP A 85 -19.59 -21.85 9.39
CA ASP A 85 -19.50 -21.74 10.86
C ASP A 85 -20.87 -21.76 11.56
N GLY A 86 -21.96 -21.82 10.78
CA GLY A 86 -23.32 -21.75 11.32
C GLY A 86 -23.69 -20.39 11.92
N ALA A 87 -22.99 -19.33 11.52
CA ALA A 87 -23.25 -17.96 11.95
C ALA A 87 -24.62 -17.46 11.47
N CYS A 88 -25.00 -16.29 11.98
CA CYS A 88 -26.34 -15.73 11.82
C CYS A 88 -26.27 -14.36 11.15
N VAL A 89 -27.25 -14.07 10.30
CA VAL A 89 -27.52 -12.73 9.79
C VAL A 89 -28.49 -12.03 10.73
N GLN A 90 -28.07 -10.90 11.27
CA GLN A 90 -28.92 -10.00 12.04
C GLN A 90 -29.74 -9.13 11.08
N LEU A 91 -31.08 -9.19 11.19
CA LEU A 91 -31.97 -8.67 10.14
C LEU A 91 -32.18 -7.14 10.16
N ASP A 92 -31.94 -6.48 11.29
CA ASP A 92 -32.14 -5.03 11.45
C ASP A 92 -30.92 -4.22 10.98
N ASP A 93 -29.70 -4.68 11.26
CA ASP A 93 -28.45 -4.00 10.89
C ASP A 93 -27.67 -4.69 9.76
N LEU A 94 -28.14 -5.86 9.29
CA LEU A 94 -27.52 -6.66 8.24
C LEU A 94 -26.04 -6.98 8.54
N SER A 95 -25.78 -7.41 9.78
CA SER A 95 -24.48 -7.90 10.26
C SER A 95 -24.43 -9.41 10.45
N LEU A 96 -23.22 -9.96 10.49
CA LEU A 96 -22.93 -11.34 10.83
C LEU A 96 -22.69 -11.46 12.34
N ARG A 97 -23.34 -12.45 12.97
CA ARG A 97 -23.28 -12.73 14.41
C ARG A 97 -22.88 -14.18 14.65
N ALA A 98 -22.16 -14.42 15.74
CA ALA A 98 -21.80 -15.77 16.15
C ALA A 98 -23.05 -16.60 16.50
N PRO A 99 -23.05 -17.93 16.28
CA PRO A 99 -24.13 -18.80 16.71
C PRO A 99 -24.27 -18.87 18.24
N PRO A 100 -25.43 -19.33 18.78
CA PRO A 100 -26.63 -19.80 18.06
C PRO A 100 -27.54 -18.65 17.59
N CYS A 101 -28.34 -18.90 16.54
CA CYS A 101 -29.27 -17.88 16.00
C CYS A 101 -30.52 -17.73 16.85
N GLY A 102 -30.88 -16.48 17.16
CA GLY A 102 -32.05 -16.12 17.96
C GLY A 102 -33.17 -15.41 17.19
N ALA A 103 -34.10 -14.81 17.94
CA ALA A 103 -35.15 -13.97 17.37
C ALA A 103 -34.53 -12.77 16.63
N GLY A 104 -35.10 -12.43 15.46
CA GLY A 104 -34.58 -11.35 14.61
C GLY A 104 -33.33 -11.71 13.80
N GLN A 105 -32.94 -12.98 13.80
CA GLN A 105 -31.80 -13.48 13.03
C GLN A 105 -32.21 -14.57 12.06
N GLU A 106 -31.52 -14.65 10.92
CA GLU A 106 -31.63 -15.75 9.96
C GLU A 106 -30.30 -16.51 9.89
N PRO A 107 -30.28 -17.86 9.91
CA PRO A 107 -29.03 -18.60 9.72
C PRO A 107 -28.35 -18.23 8.39
N ALA A 108 -27.02 -18.08 8.39
CA ALA A 108 -26.24 -17.84 7.18
C ALA A 108 -26.12 -19.10 6.29
N GLY A 109 -26.32 -20.29 6.89
CA GLY A 109 -26.23 -21.59 6.22
C GLY A 109 -27.03 -21.67 4.93
N GLY A 110 -26.37 -21.76 3.78
CA GLY A 110 -27.01 -21.84 2.45
C GLY A 110 -27.87 -20.61 2.08
N LEU A 111 -27.58 -19.43 2.64
CA LEU A 111 -28.40 -18.23 2.48
C LEU A 111 -28.63 -17.83 1.02
N GLY A 112 -27.61 -17.92 0.16
CA GLY A 112 -27.72 -17.57 -1.26
C GLY A 112 -28.80 -18.38 -2.00
N THR A 113 -29.00 -19.65 -1.63
CA THR A 113 -30.02 -20.53 -2.23
C THR A 113 -31.38 -20.35 -1.57
N ARG A 114 -31.41 -20.22 -0.24
CA ARG A 114 -32.68 -20.14 0.51
C ARG A 114 -33.34 -18.76 0.44
N ASN A 115 -32.54 -17.70 0.36
CA ASN A 115 -32.98 -16.31 0.39
C ASN A 115 -32.01 -15.40 -0.36
N ALA A 116 -32.01 -15.50 -1.69
CA ALA A 116 -31.13 -14.71 -2.57
C ALA A 116 -31.30 -13.18 -2.38
N ALA A 117 -32.50 -12.73 -2.00
CA ALA A 117 -32.77 -11.33 -1.72
C ALA A 117 -32.02 -10.86 -0.46
N LEU A 118 -32.08 -11.61 0.64
CA LEU A 118 -31.30 -11.29 1.85
C LEU A 118 -29.80 -11.41 1.60
N TYR A 119 -29.33 -12.43 0.87
CA TYR A 119 -27.93 -12.54 0.44
C TYR A 119 -27.47 -11.29 -0.31
N GLY A 120 -28.28 -10.81 -1.26
CA GLY A 120 -28.03 -9.57 -1.99
C GLY A 120 -27.90 -8.35 -1.08
N ARG A 121 -28.82 -8.20 -0.12
CA ARG A 121 -28.74 -7.11 0.88
C ARG A 121 -27.53 -7.22 1.78
N MET A 122 -27.13 -8.43 2.17
CA MET A 122 -25.93 -8.66 2.96
C MET A 122 -24.68 -8.21 2.21
N VAL A 123 -24.50 -8.61 0.96
CA VAL A 123 -23.31 -8.13 0.21
C VAL A 123 -23.31 -6.61 0.06
N ASN A 124 -24.47 -5.96 -0.16
CA ASN A 124 -24.53 -4.50 -0.18
C ASN A 124 -24.21 -3.88 1.21
N SER A 125 -24.58 -4.54 2.30
CA SER A 125 -24.31 -4.08 3.67
C SER A 125 -22.83 -4.21 4.06
N LEU A 126 -22.15 -5.23 3.52
CA LEU A 126 -20.75 -5.57 3.80
C LEU A 126 -19.77 -4.98 2.78
N SER A 127 -20.21 -4.15 1.82
CA SER A 127 -19.35 -3.58 0.78
C SER A 127 -19.91 -2.25 0.24
N MET A 128 -19.23 -1.68 -0.76
CA MET A 128 -19.69 -0.53 -1.54
C MET A 128 -20.61 -0.92 -2.71
N ARG A 129 -20.96 -2.21 -2.86
CA ARG A 129 -21.81 -2.68 -3.97
C ARG A 129 -23.19 -2.04 -3.90
N ASN A 130 -23.56 -1.35 -4.98
CA ASN A 130 -24.83 -0.64 -5.12
C ASN A 130 -25.09 0.39 -4.00
N PHE A 131 -24.03 0.93 -3.39
CA PHE A 131 -24.19 1.99 -2.40
C PHE A 131 -24.84 3.23 -3.04
N LEU A 132 -25.89 3.72 -2.41
CA LEU A 132 -26.53 5.00 -2.68
C LEU A 132 -26.69 5.74 -1.35
N PRO A 133 -26.30 7.02 -1.27
CA PRO A 133 -26.51 7.83 -0.07
C PRO A 133 -27.96 7.79 0.43
N GLY A 134 -28.12 7.60 1.74
CA GLY A 134 -29.42 7.54 2.38
C GLY A 134 -29.39 8.01 3.84
N PRO A 135 -30.53 8.02 4.54
CA PRO A 135 -30.60 8.58 5.91
C PRO A 135 -29.70 7.88 6.92
N THR A 136 -29.41 6.59 6.75
CA THR A 136 -28.55 5.81 7.65
C THR A 136 -27.07 5.99 7.35
N HIS A 137 -26.70 6.08 6.07
CA HIS A 137 -25.34 6.32 5.60
C HIS A 137 -25.40 7.43 4.53
N PRO A 138 -25.25 8.71 4.94
CA PRO A 138 -25.41 9.84 4.03
C PRO A 138 -24.24 10.01 3.05
N SER A 139 -23.13 9.30 3.25
CA SER A 139 -21.96 9.36 2.37
C SER A 139 -21.30 7.99 2.17
N GLY A 140 -20.44 7.90 1.15
CA GLY A 140 -19.64 6.71 0.91
C GLY A 140 -18.64 6.42 2.04
N HIS A 141 -18.11 7.48 2.68
CA HIS A 141 -17.35 7.41 3.92
C HIS A 141 -18.11 6.66 5.02
N ASP A 142 -19.36 7.05 5.30
CA ASP A 142 -20.17 6.42 6.35
C ASP A 142 -20.45 4.94 6.04
N GLN A 143 -20.82 4.63 4.78
CA GLN A 143 -21.05 3.26 4.36
C GLN A 143 -19.79 2.42 4.54
N PHE A 144 -18.65 2.91 4.03
CA PHE A 144 -17.37 2.22 4.08
C PHE A 144 -17.00 1.83 5.52
N PHE A 145 -16.94 2.81 6.44
CA PHE A 145 -16.58 2.52 7.82
C PHE A 145 -17.64 1.71 8.59
N SER A 146 -18.92 1.76 8.20
CA SER A 146 -19.96 0.92 8.80
C SER A 146 -19.77 -0.58 8.54
N THR A 147 -19.04 -0.95 7.49
CA THR A 147 -18.90 -2.35 7.05
C THR A 147 -18.09 -3.20 8.04
N PHE A 148 -17.01 -2.66 8.60
CA PHE A 148 -16.03 -3.44 9.38
C PHE A 148 -16.63 -4.12 10.61
N GLY A 149 -17.53 -3.42 11.32
CA GLY A 149 -18.23 -3.99 12.48
C GLY A 149 -19.19 -5.12 12.11
N LYS A 150 -19.62 -5.21 10.85
CA LYS A 150 -20.65 -6.16 10.41
C LYS A 150 -20.12 -7.55 10.07
N PHE A 151 -18.83 -7.70 9.80
CA PHE A 151 -18.21 -9.01 9.54
C PHE A 151 -17.18 -9.42 10.59
N ASP A 152 -16.92 -8.57 11.59
CA ASP A 152 -15.92 -8.79 12.65
C ASP A 152 -16.08 -10.15 13.37
N ALA A 153 -17.32 -10.59 13.60
CA ALA A 153 -17.60 -11.88 14.25
C ALA A 153 -17.01 -13.08 13.48
N VAL A 154 -16.93 -13.00 12.15
CA VAL A 154 -16.36 -14.05 11.29
C VAL A 154 -14.84 -13.85 11.12
N VAL A 155 -14.39 -12.60 10.93
CA VAL A 155 -12.96 -12.29 10.78
C VAL A 155 -12.14 -12.83 11.95
N ARG A 156 -12.63 -12.63 13.20
CA ARG A 156 -11.90 -13.03 14.42
C ARG A 156 -11.64 -14.53 14.52
N THR A 157 -12.50 -15.36 13.95
CA THR A 157 -12.34 -16.83 13.99
C THR A 157 -11.58 -17.38 12.78
N ARG A 158 -11.37 -16.55 11.73
CA ARG A 158 -10.84 -16.96 10.41
C ARG A 158 -9.74 -16.05 9.90
N VAL A 159 -8.84 -15.62 10.78
CA VAL A 159 -7.71 -14.74 10.41
C VAL A 159 -6.85 -15.37 9.31
N ALA A 160 -6.54 -16.67 9.43
CA ALA A 160 -5.74 -17.37 8.43
C ALA A 160 -6.45 -17.51 7.08
N ASP A 161 -7.75 -17.79 7.06
CA ASP A 161 -8.55 -17.81 5.82
C ASP A 161 -8.60 -16.42 5.17
N THR A 162 -8.70 -15.37 5.98
CA THR A 162 -8.70 -13.97 5.51
C THR A 162 -7.36 -13.63 4.84
N VAL A 163 -6.24 -13.99 5.45
CA VAL A 163 -4.90 -13.82 4.83
C VAL A 163 -4.80 -14.65 3.55
N ALA A 164 -5.23 -15.91 3.57
CA ALA A 164 -5.21 -16.77 2.40
C ALA A 164 -6.00 -16.18 1.22
N ALA A 165 -7.19 -15.63 1.47
CA ALA A 165 -8.02 -14.99 0.45
C ALA A 165 -7.33 -13.79 -0.19
N VAL A 166 -6.67 -12.93 0.62
CA VAL A 166 -5.85 -11.80 0.11
C VAL A 166 -4.73 -12.30 -0.80
N LEU A 167 -4.01 -13.36 -0.40
CA LEU A 167 -2.92 -13.91 -1.20
C LEU A 167 -3.42 -14.58 -2.49
N GLU A 168 -4.59 -15.24 -2.48
CA GLU A 168 -5.18 -15.78 -3.69
C GLU A 168 -5.58 -14.67 -4.66
N GLN A 169 -6.15 -13.56 -4.18
CA GLN A 169 -6.48 -12.42 -5.03
C GLN A 169 -5.22 -11.76 -5.59
N ALA A 170 -4.19 -11.54 -4.77
CA ALA A 170 -2.90 -11.02 -5.20
C ALA A 170 -2.26 -11.90 -6.29
N ALA A 171 -2.32 -13.22 -6.15
CA ALA A 171 -1.84 -14.16 -7.16
C ALA A 171 -2.59 -14.02 -8.49
N ARG A 172 -3.92 -13.86 -8.45
CA ARG A 172 -4.75 -13.61 -9.65
C ARG A 172 -4.31 -12.32 -10.34
N ASP A 173 -4.01 -11.27 -9.58
CA ASP A 173 -3.55 -9.97 -10.09
C ASP A 173 -2.07 -9.90 -10.44
N ARG A 174 -1.33 -11.00 -10.29
CA ARG A 174 0.13 -11.09 -10.52
C ARG A 174 0.92 -10.13 -9.63
N VAL A 175 0.48 -9.99 -8.39
CA VAL A 175 1.16 -9.28 -7.30
C VAL A 175 1.95 -10.31 -6.48
N PRO A 176 3.29 -10.38 -6.58
CA PRO A 176 4.12 -11.33 -5.85
C PRO A 176 4.33 -10.96 -4.37
N TYR A 177 3.92 -9.79 -3.91
CA TYR A 177 4.18 -9.33 -2.54
C TYR A 177 3.05 -8.49 -1.94
N VAL A 178 2.67 -8.72 -0.69
CA VAL A 178 1.66 -7.93 0.04
C VAL A 178 2.15 -7.55 1.44
N GLU A 179 1.99 -6.28 1.82
CA GLU A 179 2.09 -5.82 3.22
C GLU A 179 0.69 -5.66 3.80
N ILE A 180 0.32 -6.59 4.67
CA ILE A 180 -1.01 -6.70 5.24
C ILE A 180 -1.06 -5.90 6.55
N ILE A 181 -1.87 -4.86 6.59
CA ILE A 181 -2.18 -4.08 7.77
C ILE A 181 -3.11 -4.92 8.66
N ALA A 182 -2.53 -5.50 9.70
CA ALA A 182 -3.20 -6.43 10.61
C ALA A 182 -2.51 -6.46 11.97
N ASN A 183 -3.33 -6.63 13.01
CA ASN A 183 -2.85 -6.72 14.39
C ASN A 183 -2.89 -8.16 14.90
N PRO A 184 -1.84 -8.64 15.60
CA PRO A 184 -1.99 -9.78 16.48
C PRO A 184 -2.88 -9.40 17.69
N PRO A 185 -3.57 -10.37 18.32
CA PRO A 185 -4.47 -10.12 19.46
C PRO A 185 -3.83 -9.33 20.62
N GLN A 186 -2.52 -9.45 20.81
CA GLN A 186 -1.78 -8.79 21.88
C GLN A 186 -1.78 -7.26 21.76
N MET A 187 -2.06 -6.71 20.56
CA MET A 187 -2.21 -5.26 20.38
C MET A 187 -3.36 -4.70 21.21
N ASP A 188 -4.49 -5.39 21.27
CA ASP A 188 -5.62 -5.03 22.13
C ASP A 188 -5.28 -5.23 23.63
N GLN A 189 -4.53 -6.29 23.95
CA GLN A 189 -4.09 -6.53 25.33
C GLN A 189 -3.13 -5.44 25.83
N ALA A 190 -2.18 -4.99 25.01
CA ALA A 190 -1.28 -3.90 25.35
C ALA A 190 -2.03 -2.58 25.54
N ALA A 191 -3.02 -2.30 24.68
CA ALA A 191 -3.91 -1.14 24.79
C ALA A 191 -4.65 -1.12 26.14
N LYS A 192 -5.35 -2.22 26.45
CA LYS A 192 -6.10 -2.40 27.70
C LYS A 192 -5.19 -2.34 28.92
N ARG A 193 -3.99 -2.92 28.83
CA ARG A 193 -3.02 -2.87 29.94
C ARG A 193 -2.57 -1.44 30.21
N MET A 194 -2.20 -0.70 29.17
CA MET A 194 -1.76 0.69 29.32
C MET A 194 -2.88 1.59 29.86
N GLN A 195 -4.14 1.32 29.51
CA GLN A 195 -5.31 2.04 30.05
C GLN A 195 -5.47 1.87 31.57
N LEU A 196 -5.06 0.72 32.13
CA LEU A 196 -5.15 0.43 33.56
C LEU A 196 -3.96 0.98 34.36
N LEU A 197 -2.87 1.38 33.69
CA LEU A 197 -1.69 1.94 34.32
C LEU A 197 -1.84 3.45 34.56
N PRO A 198 -1.16 4.03 35.57
CA PRO A 198 -1.20 5.48 35.80
C PRO A 198 -0.67 6.26 34.59
N TRP A 199 -1.56 6.95 33.86
CA TRP A 199 -1.21 7.81 32.73
C TRP A 199 -0.51 9.09 33.19
N LYS A 200 0.66 9.40 32.62
CA LYS A 200 1.49 10.56 32.97
C LYS A 200 1.47 11.66 31.89
N GLY A 201 0.41 11.70 31.07
CA GLY A 201 0.26 12.71 30.03
C GLY A 201 1.38 12.62 28.99
N GLU A 202 2.12 13.72 28.83
CA GLU A 202 3.21 13.83 27.85
C GLU A 202 4.55 13.22 28.31
N ASP A 203 4.66 12.70 29.55
CA ASP A 203 5.85 11.96 29.99
C ASP A 203 5.85 10.53 29.43
N ASP A 204 6.13 10.42 28.14
CA ASP A 204 6.23 9.16 27.40
C ASP A 204 7.25 8.19 28.00
N ALA A 205 8.33 8.72 28.60
CA ALA A 205 9.32 7.90 29.26
C ALA A 205 8.75 7.22 30.52
N ALA A 206 7.96 7.94 31.33
CA ALA A 206 7.27 7.35 32.47
C ALA A 206 6.17 6.37 32.05
N ASN A 207 5.39 6.72 31.03
CA ASN A 207 4.36 5.83 30.48
C ASN A 207 4.98 4.50 30.00
N LEU A 208 6.08 4.55 29.25
CA LEU A 208 6.78 3.35 28.80
C LEU A 208 7.36 2.54 29.97
N ARG A 209 7.98 3.20 30.96
CA ARG A 209 8.49 2.54 32.17
C ARG A 209 7.40 1.77 32.92
N ALA A 210 6.18 2.30 32.98
CA ALA A 210 5.07 1.64 33.63
C ALA A 210 4.64 0.35 32.92
N LEU A 211 4.66 0.34 31.57
CA LEU A 211 4.28 -0.82 30.75
C LEU A 211 5.43 -1.83 30.56
N GLN A 212 6.68 -1.41 30.79
CA GLN A 212 7.89 -2.19 30.52
C GLN A 212 7.87 -3.64 31.06
N PRO A 213 7.34 -3.94 32.26
CA PRO A 213 7.29 -5.31 32.77
C PRO A 213 6.40 -6.25 31.95
N ASP A 214 5.39 -5.71 31.26
CA ASP A 214 4.42 -6.50 30.49
C ASP A 214 4.84 -6.69 29.03
N LEU A 215 5.76 -5.86 28.50
CA LEU A 215 6.10 -5.84 27.08
C LEU A 215 6.74 -7.14 26.57
N ALA A 216 7.72 -7.70 27.29
CA ALA A 216 8.42 -8.90 26.80
C ALA A 216 7.49 -10.13 26.68
N PRO A 217 6.64 -10.44 27.68
CA PRO A 217 5.61 -11.49 27.52
C PRO A 217 4.64 -11.23 26.37
N LEU A 218 4.20 -9.97 26.18
CA LEU A 218 3.30 -9.60 25.09
C LEU A 218 3.95 -9.78 23.72
N VAL A 219 5.22 -9.39 23.55
CA VAL A 219 5.99 -9.60 22.30
C VAL A 219 6.09 -11.09 21.98
N GLN A 220 6.48 -11.92 22.96
CA GLN A 220 6.60 -13.36 22.74
C GLN A 220 5.26 -14.01 22.38
N ALA A 221 4.16 -13.57 23.00
CA ALA A 221 2.84 -14.05 22.65
C ALA A 221 2.43 -13.61 21.23
N ALA A 222 2.68 -12.37 20.85
CA ALA A 222 2.42 -11.88 19.50
C ALA A 222 3.23 -12.63 18.43
N GLN A 223 4.51 -12.94 18.69
CA GLN A 223 5.33 -13.75 17.79
C GLN A 223 4.76 -15.15 17.59
N ARG A 224 4.27 -15.79 18.65
CA ARG A 224 3.62 -17.11 18.57
C ARG A 224 2.33 -17.06 17.77
N ASP A 225 1.46 -16.09 18.06
CA ASP A 225 0.18 -15.93 17.35
C ASP A 225 0.39 -15.73 15.85
N LEU A 226 1.35 -14.87 15.45
CA LEU A 226 1.69 -14.68 14.04
C LEU A 226 2.28 -15.94 13.40
N ALA A 227 3.12 -16.70 14.10
CA ALA A 227 3.66 -17.96 13.60
C ALA A 227 2.56 -19.03 13.42
N ASP A 228 1.60 -19.09 14.33
CA ASP A 228 0.46 -19.99 14.25
C ASP A 228 -0.46 -19.62 13.08
N ILE A 229 -0.72 -18.33 12.87
CA ILE A 229 -1.46 -17.83 11.69
C ILE A 229 -0.71 -18.23 10.41
N ASP A 230 0.59 -17.98 10.31
CA ASP A 230 1.38 -18.32 9.12
C ASP A 230 1.31 -19.83 8.81
N ALA A 231 1.40 -20.68 9.83
CA ALA A 231 1.27 -22.13 9.69
C ALA A 231 -0.15 -22.55 9.26
N GLN A 232 -1.19 -21.83 9.69
CA GLN A 232 -2.56 -22.06 9.26
C GLN A 232 -2.79 -21.59 7.81
N VAL A 233 -2.26 -20.43 7.42
CA VAL A 233 -2.33 -19.91 6.04
C VAL A 233 -1.76 -20.93 5.05
N ARG A 234 -0.59 -21.53 5.36
CA ARG A 234 -0.01 -22.60 4.55
C ARG A 234 -0.91 -23.83 4.41
N ARG A 235 -1.65 -24.17 5.48
CA ARG A 235 -2.62 -25.28 5.47
C ARG A 235 -3.85 -24.96 4.64
N VAL A 236 -4.44 -23.77 4.80
CA VAL A 236 -5.60 -23.30 4.02
C VAL A 236 -5.27 -23.26 2.53
N LEU A 237 -4.10 -22.73 2.18
CA LEU A 237 -3.61 -22.67 0.80
C LEU A 237 -3.00 -23.99 0.30
N ARG A 238 -2.85 -24.98 1.19
CA ARG A 238 -2.31 -26.31 0.88
C ARG A 238 -0.92 -26.27 0.23
N CYS A 239 -0.06 -25.36 0.70
CA CYS A 239 1.23 -25.05 0.04
C CYS A 239 2.23 -26.22 -0.03
N ASP A 240 2.05 -27.22 0.82
CA ASP A 240 2.91 -28.42 0.87
C ASP A 240 2.27 -29.63 0.16
N GLN A 241 1.21 -29.41 -0.61
CA GLN A 241 0.46 -30.45 -1.34
C GLN A 241 0.60 -30.29 -2.85
N ALA A 242 0.29 -31.36 -3.61
CA ALA A 242 0.39 -31.37 -5.08
C ALA A 242 -0.57 -30.37 -5.76
N ASP A 243 -1.66 -30.01 -5.09
CA ASP A 243 -2.67 -29.05 -5.52
C ASP A 243 -2.62 -27.76 -4.69
N ALA A 244 -1.40 -27.30 -4.39
CA ALA A 244 -1.15 -26.01 -3.76
C ALA A 244 -1.87 -24.87 -4.50
N ARG A 245 -2.51 -23.99 -3.73
CA ARG A 245 -3.24 -22.83 -4.27
C ARG A 245 -2.28 -21.74 -4.75
N PRO A 246 -2.66 -20.91 -5.74
CA PRO A 246 -1.79 -19.86 -6.28
C PRO A 246 -1.27 -18.86 -5.23
N GLY A 247 -2.02 -18.64 -4.14
CA GLY A 247 -1.59 -17.76 -3.04
C GLY A 247 -0.25 -18.19 -2.40
N CYS A 248 0.15 -19.46 -2.50
CA CYS A 248 1.43 -19.94 -1.99
C CYS A 248 2.67 -19.31 -2.65
N THR A 249 2.50 -18.70 -3.83
CA THR A 249 3.60 -18.01 -4.53
C THR A 249 3.73 -16.54 -4.15
N VAL A 250 2.82 -16.01 -3.33
CA VAL A 250 2.80 -14.61 -2.90
C VAL A 250 3.50 -14.48 -1.56
N GLU A 251 4.55 -13.68 -1.52
CA GLU A 251 5.23 -13.33 -0.28
C GLU A 251 4.41 -12.29 0.48
N TYR A 252 4.45 -12.32 1.81
CA TYR A 252 3.73 -11.32 2.60
C TYR A 252 4.40 -11.00 3.92
N ARG A 253 4.06 -9.82 4.44
CA ARG A 253 4.44 -9.33 5.77
C ARG A 253 3.25 -8.68 6.46
N TYR A 254 3.33 -8.56 7.78
CA TYR A 254 2.36 -7.83 8.58
C TYR A 254 2.86 -6.42 8.89
N VAL A 255 1.93 -5.47 8.88
CA VAL A 255 2.11 -4.11 9.35
C VAL A 255 1.14 -3.90 10.50
N PRO A 256 1.54 -4.20 11.76
CA PRO A 256 0.74 -3.84 12.92
C PRO A 256 0.35 -2.37 12.90
N TYR A 257 -0.81 -2.06 13.47
CA TYR A 257 -1.36 -0.71 13.47
C TYR A 257 -1.87 -0.27 14.83
N VAL A 258 -1.92 1.04 15.03
CA VAL A 258 -2.59 1.66 16.18
C VAL A 258 -3.90 2.31 15.73
N LEU A 259 -4.87 2.38 16.63
CA LEU A 259 -6.19 2.96 16.35
C LEU A 259 -6.25 4.40 16.84
N ARG A 260 -6.24 5.37 15.92
CA ARG A 260 -6.22 6.82 16.24
C ARG A 260 -7.46 7.36 16.95
N VAL A 261 -8.51 6.55 17.03
CA VAL A 261 -9.81 6.90 17.64
C VAL A 261 -9.93 6.44 19.10
N LEU A 262 -8.91 5.78 19.64
CA LEU A 262 -8.87 5.31 21.03
C LEU A 262 -8.27 6.38 21.96
N PRO A 263 -8.54 6.31 23.27
CA PRO A 263 -7.85 7.15 24.25
C PRO A 263 -6.32 7.04 24.15
N GLN A 264 -5.62 8.16 24.29
CA GLN A 264 -4.14 8.24 24.27
C GLN A 264 -3.39 7.10 24.98
N PRO A 265 -3.72 6.67 26.23
CA PRO A 265 -3.01 5.55 26.86
C PRO A 265 -3.15 4.24 26.08
N MET A 266 -4.31 3.96 25.49
CA MET A 266 -4.51 2.76 24.68
C MET A 266 -3.66 2.80 23.42
N VAL A 267 -3.65 3.93 22.71
CA VAL A 267 -2.81 4.14 21.52
C VAL A 267 -1.33 3.99 21.87
N PHE A 268 -0.88 4.57 22.99
CA PHE A 268 0.48 4.45 23.47
C PHE A 268 0.87 2.99 23.76
N GLY A 269 -0.03 2.21 24.37
CA GLY A 269 0.18 0.78 24.60
C GLY A 269 0.35 -0.02 23.30
N GLN A 270 -0.47 0.28 22.29
CA GLN A 270 -0.34 -0.32 20.95
C GLN A 270 0.99 0.06 20.30
N MET A 271 1.38 1.33 20.35
CA MET A 271 2.66 1.79 19.81
C MET A 271 3.84 1.09 20.49
N ALA A 272 3.80 0.96 21.82
CA ALA A 272 4.86 0.31 22.58
C ALA A 272 5.04 -1.16 22.16
N LEU A 273 3.94 -1.93 22.08
CA LEU A 273 4.00 -3.32 21.65
C LEU A 273 4.45 -3.45 20.20
N ALA A 274 3.90 -2.68 19.27
CA ALA A 274 4.25 -2.80 17.85
C ALA A 274 5.74 -2.52 17.60
N HIS A 275 6.29 -1.44 18.17
CA HIS A 275 7.71 -1.15 18.03
C HIS A 275 8.58 -2.26 18.64
N ALA A 276 8.22 -2.76 19.84
CA ALA A 276 8.95 -3.84 20.48
C ALA A 276 8.88 -5.16 19.69
N LEU A 277 7.73 -5.49 19.10
CA LEU A 277 7.51 -6.68 18.28
C LEU A 277 8.36 -6.65 17.00
N ILE A 278 8.34 -5.54 16.27
CA ILE A 278 9.09 -5.38 15.02
C ILE A 278 10.59 -5.40 15.32
N ALA A 279 11.04 -4.69 16.36
CA ALA A 279 12.45 -4.63 16.74
C ALA A 279 13.00 -5.97 17.26
N ALA A 280 12.17 -6.79 17.91
CA ALA A 280 12.57 -8.13 18.35
C ALA A 280 12.83 -9.10 17.18
N GLY A 281 12.32 -8.81 15.98
CA GLY A 281 12.41 -9.72 14.84
C GLY A 281 11.66 -11.03 15.08
N GLY A 282 12.05 -12.10 14.37
CA GLY A 282 11.50 -13.44 14.58
C GLY A 282 10.02 -13.62 14.19
N SER A 283 9.40 -12.63 13.56
CA SER A 283 8.06 -12.70 12.99
C SER A 283 8.02 -12.02 11.62
N ARG A 284 6.87 -12.07 10.95
CA ARG A 284 6.63 -11.35 9.69
C ARG A 284 6.23 -9.87 9.89
N ALA A 285 6.24 -9.33 11.11
CA ALA A 285 5.93 -7.92 11.35
C ALA A 285 7.12 -7.03 10.93
N VAL A 286 6.89 -6.05 10.04
CA VAL A 286 7.98 -5.26 9.43
C VAL A 286 7.87 -3.75 9.58
N ALA A 287 6.69 -3.23 9.89
CA ALA A 287 6.46 -1.79 10.02
C ALA A 287 5.24 -1.50 10.88
N LEU A 288 5.07 -0.23 11.26
CA LEU A 288 3.93 0.22 12.05
C LEU A 288 3.10 1.24 11.27
N ASN A 289 1.78 1.12 11.39
CA ASN A 289 0.79 2.03 10.82
C ASN A 289 -0.12 2.66 11.89
N ILE A 290 -0.92 3.64 11.49
CA ILE A 290 -1.97 4.30 12.27
C ILE A 290 -3.22 4.38 11.38
N VAL A 291 -4.33 3.79 11.83
CA VAL A 291 -5.54 3.59 11.01
C VAL A 291 -6.79 4.11 11.73
N ALA A 292 -7.97 3.85 11.15
CA ALA A 292 -9.31 4.37 11.52
C ALA A 292 -9.56 5.80 11.00
N PRO A 293 -10.83 6.27 10.93
CA PRO A 293 -11.18 7.53 10.27
C PRO A 293 -10.35 8.71 10.76
N GLU A 294 -9.69 9.39 9.83
CA GLU A 294 -8.79 10.51 10.14
C GLU A 294 -9.56 11.76 10.58
N ASP A 295 -10.81 11.92 10.15
CA ASP A 295 -11.72 13.00 10.50
C ASP A 295 -12.44 12.81 11.85
N ASN A 296 -12.25 11.66 12.50
CA ASN A 296 -12.84 11.40 13.82
C ASN A 296 -12.42 12.48 14.83
N PRO A 297 -13.32 12.96 15.71
CA PRO A 297 -12.99 14.02 16.66
C PRO A 297 -11.78 13.74 17.57
N VAL A 298 -11.59 12.49 18.01
CA VAL A 298 -10.41 12.09 18.80
C VAL A 298 -9.17 12.10 17.92
N ALA A 299 -9.27 11.57 16.70
CA ALA A 299 -8.18 11.54 15.75
C ALA A 299 -7.63 12.94 15.44
N LEU A 300 -8.52 13.88 15.11
CA LEU A 300 -8.17 15.28 14.83
C LEU A 300 -7.59 15.98 16.06
N ALA A 301 -8.19 15.79 17.23
CA ALA A 301 -7.73 16.43 18.47
C ALA A 301 -6.34 15.92 18.90
N ASP A 302 -6.09 14.63 18.76
CA ASP A 302 -4.87 13.98 19.26
C ASP A 302 -3.79 13.79 18.18
N TYR A 303 -4.00 14.19 16.93
CA TYR A 303 -3.07 13.88 15.82
C TYR A 303 -1.62 14.34 16.11
N ALA A 304 -1.45 15.59 16.54
CA ALA A 304 -0.13 16.13 16.91
C ALA A 304 0.50 15.34 18.07
N ARG A 305 -0.32 14.88 19.02
CA ARG A 305 0.13 14.07 20.15
C ARG A 305 0.53 12.66 19.69
N HIS A 306 -0.22 12.02 18.80
CA HIS A 306 0.14 10.75 18.18
C HIS A 306 1.49 10.85 17.46
N MET A 307 1.71 11.91 16.67
CA MET A 307 2.99 12.13 15.98
C MET A 307 4.15 12.35 16.96
N ALA A 308 3.90 13.00 18.10
CA ALA A 308 4.91 13.11 19.17
C ALA A 308 5.25 11.74 19.79
N MET A 309 4.27 10.87 20.02
CA MET A 309 4.50 9.50 20.51
C MET A 309 5.30 8.68 19.50
N PHE A 310 4.99 8.77 18.20
CA PHE A 310 5.78 8.12 17.14
C PHE A 310 7.24 8.58 17.16
N ARG A 311 7.51 9.89 17.26
CA ARG A 311 8.89 10.41 17.40
C ARG A 311 9.59 9.85 18.64
N PHE A 312 8.90 9.81 19.77
CA PHE A 312 9.44 9.24 21.01
C PHE A 312 9.87 7.78 20.82
N PHE A 313 9.05 6.96 20.17
CA PHE A 313 9.41 5.56 19.89
C PHE A 313 10.47 5.42 18.81
N ALA A 314 10.49 6.27 17.78
CA ALA A 314 11.52 6.27 16.75
C ALA A 314 12.93 6.49 17.32
N THR A 315 13.09 7.29 18.38
CA THR A 315 14.39 7.42 19.08
C THR A 315 14.84 6.15 19.81
N ARG A 316 13.90 5.28 20.20
CA ARG A 316 14.16 4.04 20.95
C ARG A 316 14.28 2.83 20.04
N TYR A 317 13.60 2.88 18.90
CA TYR A 317 13.52 1.82 17.91
C TYR A 317 13.84 2.37 16.51
N PRO A 318 15.06 2.92 16.27
CA PRO A 318 15.40 3.61 15.02
C PRO A 318 15.36 2.72 13.77
N GLY A 319 15.37 1.40 13.96
CA GLY A 319 15.23 0.41 12.89
C GLY A 319 13.80 0.08 12.50
N VAL A 320 12.78 0.52 13.26
CA VAL A 320 11.37 0.24 12.98
C VAL A 320 10.84 1.27 11.98
N PRO A 321 10.50 0.87 10.76
CA PRO A 321 9.95 1.79 9.78
C PRO A 321 8.47 2.09 10.05
N LEU A 322 8.05 3.28 9.64
CA LEU A 322 6.68 3.76 9.75
C LEU A 322 6.07 3.92 8.35
N SER A 323 4.89 3.35 8.12
CA SER A 323 3.99 3.73 7.03
C SER A 323 2.71 4.25 7.67
N LEU A 324 2.43 5.55 7.57
CA LEU A 324 1.35 6.17 8.34
C LEU A 324 0.27 6.66 7.37
N HIS A 325 -1.00 6.34 7.63
CA HIS A 325 -2.09 7.07 6.97
C HIS A 325 -2.03 8.53 7.42
N ALA A 326 -1.94 9.43 6.45
CA ALA A 326 -1.95 10.85 6.69
C ALA A 326 -2.49 11.58 5.46
N GLY A 327 -3.35 12.56 5.71
CA GLY A 327 -3.94 13.34 4.64
C GLY A 327 -5.02 12.58 3.86
N GLU A 328 -5.65 11.57 4.46
CA GLU A 328 -6.90 10.97 3.97
C GLU A 328 -8.09 11.87 4.35
N LEU A 329 -8.00 13.14 3.94
CA LEU A 329 -8.95 14.19 4.24
C LEU A 329 -9.27 14.97 2.96
N ALA A 330 -10.44 15.61 2.93
CA ALA A 330 -10.87 16.42 1.81
C ALA A 330 -11.75 17.60 2.26
N LEU A 331 -11.85 18.63 1.41
CA LEU A 331 -12.82 19.71 1.60
C LEU A 331 -14.24 19.14 1.66
N GLY A 332 -15.02 19.61 2.64
CA GLY A 332 -16.39 19.16 2.89
C GLY A 332 -16.48 18.04 3.93
N LEU A 333 -15.45 17.21 4.09
CA LEU A 333 -15.35 16.24 5.19
C LEU A 333 -14.89 16.93 6.48
N VAL A 334 -13.86 17.77 6.40
CA VAL A 334 -13.33 18.54 7.53
C VAL A 334 -13.21 20.04 7.22
N PRO A 335 -13.17 20.92 8.24
CA PRO A 335 -12.87 22.33 8.03
C PRO A 335 -11.47 22.53 7.41
N PRO A 336 -11.25 23.55 6.56
CA PRO A 336 -9.96 23.77 5.89
C PRO A 336 -8.75 23.82 6.82
N ALA A 337 -8.93 24.25 8.07
CA ALA A 337 -7.85 24.28 9.06
C ALA A 337 -7.24 22.89 9.35
N GLN A 338 -8.01 21.80 9.21
CA GLN A 338 -7.56 20.44 9.47
C GLN A 338 -6.78 19.82 8.30
N LEU A 339 -6.83 20.42 7.10
CA LEU A 339 -6.18 19.90 5.89
C LEU A 339 -4.71 20.36 5.74
N ARG A 340 -4.17 21.07 6.74
CA ARG A 340 -3.00 21.94 6.54
C ARG A 340 -1.67 21.34 6.94
N SER A 341 -1.65 20.15 7.55
CA SER A 341 -0.41 19.67 8.20
C SER A 341 -0.27 18.16 8.42
N HIS A 342 -1.27 17.33 8.10
CA HIS A 342 -1.26 15.93 8.52
C HIS A 342 -0.14 15.11 7.86
N ILE A 343 0.10 15.31 6.56
CA ILE A 343 1.19 14.68 5.82
C ILE A 343 2.53 15.22 6.34
N ARG A 344 2.67 16.53 6.52
CA ARG A 344 3.90 17.13 7.05
C ARG A 344 4.27 16.57 8.42
N GLN A 345 3.31 16.51 9.33
CA GLN A 345 3.53 16.00 10.69
C GLN A 345 3.89 14.50 10.70
N ALA A 346 3.33 13.70 9.80
CA ALA A 346 3.72 12.29 9.63
C ALA A 346 5.15 12.16 9.10
N VAL A 347 5.54 12.97 8.10
CA VAL A 347 6.93 13.04 7.61
C VAL A 347 7.88 13.49 8.74
N ASP A 348 7.49 14.48 9.53
CA ASP A 348 8.24 14.94 10.73
C ASP A 348 8.36 13.85 11.80
N ALA A 349 7.38 12.95 11.88
CA ALA A 349 7.41 11.80 12.78
C ALA A 349 8.34 10.67 12.32
N GLY A 350 8.88 10.76 11.09
CA GLY A 350 9.77 9.76 10.51
C GLY A 350 9.07 8.73 9.62
N ALA A 351 7.87 9.04 9.12
CA ALA A 351 7.20 8.22 8.12
C ALA A 351 8.10 7.99 6.90
N ARG A 352 8.25 6.72 6.51
CA ARG A 352 8.92 6.33 5.25
C ARG A 352 7.92 6.13 4.12
N ARG A 353 6.66 5.90 4.46
CA ARG A 353 5.54 5.94 3.52
C ARG A 353 4.34 6.68 4.13
N ILE A 354 3.61 7.36 3.27
CA ILE A 354 2.36 8.04 3.60
C ILE A 354 1.22 7.32 2.88
N GLY A 355 0.25 6.82 3.65
CA GLY A 355 -1.00 6.28 3.13
C GLY A 355 -1.93 7.39 2.66
N HIS A 356 -2.48 7.25 1.45
CA HIS A 356 -3.37 8.20 0.77
C HIS A 356 -2.71 9.52 0.33
N GLY A 357 -2.41 10.44 1.26
CA GLY A 357 -1.84 11.75 0.93
C GLY A 357 -2.73 12.63 0.04
N VAL A 358 -4.05 12.59 0.24
CA VAL A 358 -5.04 13.27 -0.61
C VAL A 358 -5.09 14.77 -0.37
N ASP A 359 -4.90 15.22 0.87
CA ASP A 359 -5.00 16.63 1.25
C ASP A 359 -3.76 17.49 0.94
N LEU A 360 -2.73 16.92 0.30
CA LEU A 360 -1.50 17.62 -0.09
C LEU A 360 -1.72 19.04 -0.67
N PRO A 361 -2.69 19.29 -1.57
CA PRO A 361 -2.91 20.64 -2.12
C PRO A 361 -3.26 21.72 -1.07
N TYR A 362 -3.64 21.31 0.15
CA TYR A 362 -4.05 22.17 1.25
C TYR A 362 -3.00 22.29 2.35
N GLU A 363 -1.93 21.47 2.30
CA GLU A 363 -0.81 21.54 3.22
C GLU A 363 -0.16 22.93 3.21
N ASP A 364 0.14 23.46 4.40
CA ASP A 364 0.94 24.66 4.51
C ASP A 364 2.33 24.37 3.91
N ASP A 365 2.77 25.18 2.93
CA ASP A 365 4.07 25.05 2.27
C ASP A 365 4.29 23.68 1.57
N ALA A 366 3.25 23.20 0.88
CA ALA A 366 3.24 21.92 0.17
C ALA A 366 4.43 21.71 -0.78
N GLU A 367 4.96 22.77 -1.42
CA GLU A 367 6.13 22.66 -2.30
C GLU A 367 7.39 22.21 -1.55
N THR A 368 7.67 22.80 -0.38
CA THR A 368 8.80 22.38 0.46
C THR A 368 8.60 20.98 1.01
N LEU A 369 7.36 20.60 1.34
CA LEU A 369 7.03 19.24 1.75
C LEU A 369 7.34 18.23 0.63
N LEU A 370 6.91 18.50 -0.60
CA LEU A 370 7.21 17.68 -1.77
C LEU A 370 8.73 17.55 -2.02
N GLN A 371 9.48 18.65 -1.95
CA GLN A 371 10.94 18.63 -2.09
C GLN A 371 11.60 17.76 -1.02
N ARG A 372 11.11 17.84 0.22
CA ARG A 372 11.57 17.00 1.32
C ARG A 372 11.25 15.53 1.08
N MET A 373 10.01 15.19 0.76
CA MET A 373 9.58 13.82 0.50
C MET A 373 10.38 13.20 -0.65
N ARG A 374 10.67 13.96 -1.72
CA ARG A 374 11.58 13.49 -2.77
C ARG A 374 13.00 13.27 -2.25
N ARG A 375 13.59 14.24 -1.55
CA ARG A 375 14.98 14.11 -1.06
C ARG A 375 15.14 12.93 -0.10
N GLU A 376 14.18 12.76 0.81
CA GLU A 376 14.18 11.72 1.85
C GLU A 376 13.57 10.41 1.37
N GLN A 377 13.08 10.36 0.13
CA GLN A 377 12.50 9.18 -0.51
C GLN A 377 11.31 8.62 0.29
N VAL A 378 10.48 9.52 0.83
CA VAL A 378 9.20 9.17 1.47
C VAL A 378 8.19 8.88 0.38
N ALA A 379 7.76 7.62 0.27
CA ALA A 379 6.81 7.22 -0.76
C ALA A 379 5.36 7.53 -0.37
N VAL A 380 4.49 7.69 -1.36
CA VAL A 380 3.04 7.82 -1.16
C VAL A 380 2.34 6.58 -1.70
N GLU A 381 1.50 5.96 -0.87
CA GLU A 381 0.65 4.82 -1.21
C GLU A 381 -0.69 5.37 -1.73
N ILE A 382 -0.93 5.22 -3.03
CA ILE A 382 -2.06 5.81 -3.74
C ILE A 382 -3.17 4.78 -3.91
N ASN A 383 -4.32 5.08 -3.33
CA ASN A 383 -5.48 4.19 -3.19
C ASN A 383 -6.67 4.76 -3.97
N LEU A 384 -6.63 4.72 -5.30
CA LEU A 384 -7.56 5.49 -6.16
C LEU A 384 -9.03 5.13 -5.89
N THR A 385 -9.35 3.84 -5.76
CA THR A 385 -10.73 3.40 -5.46
C THR A 385 -11.19 3.77 -4.08
N SER A 386 -10.34 3.58 -3.08
CA SER A 386 -10.64 4.05 -1.73
C SER A 386 -10.91 5.56 -1.68
N ASN A 387 -10.03 6.38 -2.29
CA ASN A 387 -10.19 7.84 -2.27
C ASN A 387 -11.46 8.32 -2.99
N ASP A 388 -11.92 7.62 -4.03
CA ASP A 388 -13.21 7.89 -4.67
C ASP A 388 -14.38 7.55 -3.74
N VAL A 389 -14.40 6.32 -3.19
CA VAL A 389 -15.55 5.85 -2.41
C VAL A 389 -15.65 6.50 -1.03
N ILE A 390 -14.53 6.85 -0.40
CA ILE A 390 -14.50 7.48 0.92
C ILE A 390 -14.59 9.00 0.80
N LEU A 391 -13.75 9.63 -0.04
CA LEU A 391 -13.59 11.08 -0.06
C LEU A 391 -14.29 11.76 -1.24
N GLY A 392 -14.77 11.00 -2.23
CA GLY A 392 -15.29 11.56 -3.49
C GLY A 392 -14.20 12.14 -4.40
N VAL A 393 -12.92 11.88 -4.11
CA VAL A 393 -11.78 12.42 -4.87
C VAL A 393 -11.38 11.43 -5.95
N LYS A 394 -11.59 11.79 -7.22
CA LYS A 394 -11.34 10.94 -8.38
C LYS A 394 -10.87 11.71 -9.61
N GLY A 395 -10.37 10.98 -10.61
CA GLY A 395 -9.84 11.59 -11.84
C GLY A 395 -8.82 12.68 -11.52
N MET A 396 -8.86 13.77 -12.27
CA MET A 396 -7.89 14.86 -12.15
C MET A 396 -7.97 15.66 -10.84
N ALA A 397 -8.98 15.42 -9.98
CA ALA A 397 -9.03 16.01 -8.64
C ALA A 397 -8.03 15.34 -7.67
N HIS A 398 -7.56 14.13 -7.99
CA HIS A 398 -6.59 13.42 -7.17
C HIS A 398 -5.18 14.06 -7.25
N PRO A 399 -4.44 14.22 -6.14
CA PRO A 399 -3.12 14.89 -6.15
C PRO A 399 -1.98 14.05 -6.73
N LEU A 400 -2.26 12.90 -7.38
CA LEU A 400 -1.24 11.96 -7.86
C LEU A 400 -0.24 12.65 -8.80
N ALA A 401 -0.75 13.49 -9.70
CA ALA A 401 0.08 14.24 -10.64
C ALA A 401 1.04 15.22 -9.93
N LEU A 402 0.71 15.74 -8.74
CA LEU A 402 1.59 16.63 -7.98
C LEU A 402 2.81 15.87 -7.46
N TYR A 403 2.58 14.70 -6.85
CA TYR A 403 3.66 13.83 -6.38
C TYR A 403 4.59 13.40 -7.51
N LEU A 404 4.02 12.90 -8.62
CA LEU A 404 4.81 12.44 -9.78
C LEU A 404 5.64 13.58 -10.39
N ARG A 405 5.06 14.77 -10.58
CA ARG A 405 5.79 15.94 -11.12
C ARG A 405 6.92 16.42 -10.20
N ALA A 406 6.72 16.32 -8.88
CA ALA A 406 7.75 16.62 -7.90
C ALA A 406 8.80 15.51 -7.77
N GLY A 407 8.62 14.37 -8.45
CA GLY A 407 9.45 13.18 -8.37
C GLY A 407 9.39 12.49 -7.00
N VAL A 408 8.34 12.74 -6.21
CA VAL A 408 8.09 11.99 -4.98
C VAL A 408 7.79 10.55 -5.36
N PRO A 409 8.39 9.54 -4.69
CA PRO A 409 8.09 8.16 -5.00
C PRO A 409 6.62 7.83 -4.75
N VAL A 410 6.02 7.07 -5.66
CA VAL A 410 4.63 6.65 -5.57
C VAL A 410 4.54 5.14 -5.72
N VAL A 411 3.62 4.51 -5.00
CA VAL A 411 3.15 3.14 -5.21
C VAL A 411 1.63 3.15 -5.37
N LEU A 412 1.09 2.25 -6.19
CA LEU A 412 -0.36 1.98 -6.23
C LEU A 412 -0.68 0.87 -5.24
N SER A 413 -1.81 0.96 -4.55
CA SER A 413 -2.24 -0.02 -3.56
C SER A 413 -3.77 -0.16 -3.54
N THR A 414 -4.28 -1.26 -2.98
CA THR A 414 -5.71 -1.58 -3.06
C THR A 414 -6.53 -1.12 -1.87
N ASP A 415 -5.88 -0.86 -0.73
CA ASP A 415 -6.50 -0.49 0.53
C ASP A 415 -7.44 -1.57 1.08
N ASP A 416 -8.74 -1.46 0.79
CA ASP A 416 -9.79 -2.38 1.19
C ASP A 416 -10.52 -2.92 -0.05
N ALA A 417 -9.82 -3.74 -0.84
CA ALA A 417 -10.27 -4.25 -2.14
C ALA A 417 -11.66 -4.93 -2.09
N GLY A 418 -11.92 -5.68 -1.01
CA GLY A 418 -13.16 -6.43 -0.80
C GLY A 418 -14.36 -5.52 -0.53
N VAL A 419 -14.21 -4.57 0.39
CA VAL A 419 -15.23 -3.55 0.71
C VAL A 419 -15.44 -2.64 -0.49
N SER A 420 -14.36 -2.15 -1.10
CA SER A 420 -14.40 -1.24 -2.26
C SER A 420 -14.85 -1.90 -3.56
N ARG A 421 -14.95 -3.24 -3.60
CA ARG A 421 -15.29 -4.03 -4.80
C ARG A 421 -14.29 -3.86 -5.94
N ALA A 422 -13.01 -3.69 -5.61
CA ALA A 422 -11.92 -3.46 -6.55
C ALA A 422 -10.85 -4.55 -6.47
N ASP A 423 -9.86 -4.47 -7.36
CA ASP A 423 -8.68 -5.33 -7.36
C ASP A 423 -7.45 -4.53 -7.83
N MET A 424 -6.25 -5.07 -7.67
CA MET A 424 -5.03 -4.33 -8.05
C MET A 424 -4.99 -4.00 -9.54
N THR A 425 -5.59 -4.84 -10.38
CA THR A 425 -5.66 -4.57 -11.81
C THR A 425 -6.59 -3.39 -12.13
N HIS A 426 -7.67 -3.22 -11.36
CA HIS A 426 -8.55 -2.06 -11.44
C HIS A 426 -7.81 -0.77 -11.06
N GLU A 427 -6.99 -0.78 -10.01
CA GLU A 427 -6.19 0.40 -9.64
C GLU A 427 -5.25 0.84 -10.77
N TYR A 428 -4.57 -0.11 -11.43
CA TYR A 428 -3.74 0.18 -12.60
C TYR A 428 -4.56 0.68 -13.79
N GLN A 429 -5.78 0.18 -13.98
CA GLN A 429 -6.67 0.63 -15.04
C GLN A 429 -7.10 2.08 -14.80
N ARG A 430 -7.51 2.43 -13.58
CA ARG A 430 -7.85 3.79 -13.18
C ARG A 430 -6.67 4.74 -13.31
N ALA A 431 -5.47 4.29 -12.94
CA ALA A 431 -4.25 5.06 -13.13
C ALA A 431 -4.02 5.44 -14.61
N MET A 432 -4.31 4.56 -15.56
CA MET A 432 -4.20 4.93 -16.99
C MET A 432 -5.37 5.79 -17.48
N GLN A 433 -6.60 5.39 -17.18
CA GLN A 433 -7.79 5.97 -17.79
C GLN A 433 -8.20 7.30 -17.16
N GLU A 434 -8.00 7.44 -15.84
CA GLU A 434 -8.45 8.60 -15.08
C GLU A 434 -7.31 9.55 -14.71
N GLN A 435 -6.10 9.02 -14.51
CA GLN A 435 -4.91 9.81 -14.14
C GLN A 435 -3.97 10.06 -15.33
N GLY A 436 -4.22 9.43 -16.48
CA GLY A 436 -3.43 9.62 -17.70
C GLY A 436 -2.03 9.02 -17.65
N LEU A 437 -1.77 8.03 -16.78
CA LEU A 437 -0.46 7.40 -16.69
C LEU A 437 -0.20 6.48 -17.89
N ASP A 438 1.06 6.45 -18.34
CA ASP A 438 1.51 5.59 -19.42
C ASP A 438 2.13 4.29 -18.90
N TYR A 439 2.33 3.31 -19.80
CA TYR A 439 2.90 2.02 -19.45
C TYR A 439 4.30 2.11 -18.80
N PRO A 440 5.25 2.95 -19.28
CA PRO A 440 6.52 3.17 -18.57
C PRO A 440 6.34 3.63 -17.13
N THR A 441 5.41 4.54 -16.86
CA THR A 441 5.10 4.99 -15.50
C THR A 441 4.52 3.85 -14.67
N LEU A 442 3.55 3.09 -15.18
CA LEU A 442 3.01 1.92 -14.47
C LEU A 442 4.08 0.87 -14.15
N LYS A 443 5.00 0.60 -15.09
CA LYS A 443 6.13 -0.31 -14.86
C LYS A 443 7.04 0.20 -13.74
N GLN A 444 7.26 1.52 -13.66
CA GLN A 444 8.01 2.11 -12.57
C GLN A 444 7.25 2.02 -11.23
N LEU A 445 5.93 2.23 -11.20
CA LEU A 445 5.12 2.05 -10.00
C LEU A 445 5.13 0.59 -9.51
N ALA A 446 5.13 -0.38 -10.43
CA ALA A 446 5.34 -1.79 -10.10
C ALA A 446 6.71 -2.03 -9.45
N ARG A 447 7.79 -1.42 -9.96
CA ARG A 447 9.11 -1.50 -9.29
C ARG A 447 9.09 -0.86 -7.90
N ASN A 448 8.47 0.31 -7.79
CA ASN A 448 8.35 1.05 -6.54
C ASN A 448 7.64 0.22 -5.45
N GLY A 449 6.63 -0.58 -5.83
CA GLY A 449 5.95 -1.51 -4.91
C GLY A 449 6.88 -2.55 -4.26
N LEU A 450 8.10 -2.77 -4.79
CA LEU A 450 9.13 -3.60 -4.15
C LEU A 450 10.31 -2.77 -3.61
N THR A 451 10.65 -1.64 -4.23
CA THR A 451 11.71 -0.74 -3.75
C THR A 451 11.37 -0.18 -2.37
N TYR A 452 10.16 0.35 -2.22
CA TYR A 452 9.68 1.02 -1.01
C TYR A 452 8.95 0.07 -0.04
N SER A 453 8.94 -1.24 -0.32
CA SER A 453 8.53 -2.23 0.66
C SER A 453 9.49 -2.29 1.86
N PHE A 454 9.04 -2.90 2.94
CA PHE A 454 9.85 -3.22 4.11
C PHE A 454 10.35 -4.68 4.10
N LEU A 455 10.44 -5.30 2.91
CA LEU A 455 11.15 -6.55 2.72
C LEU A 455 12.61 -6.43 3.20
N PRO A 456 13.14 -7.47 3.87
CA PRO A 456 14.52 -7.48 4.31
C PRO A 456 15.51 -7.59 3.13
N GLY A 457 16.69 -7.01 3.32
CA GLY A 457 17.81 -7.08 2.40
C GLY A 457 17.96 -5.88 1.46
N THR A 458 19.11 -5.82 0.80
CA THR A 458 19.48 -4.75 -0.12
C THR A 458 18.59 -4.76 -1.37
N SER A 459 18.19 -3.57 -1.83
CA SER A 459 17.42 -3.42 -3.07
C SER A 459 18.30 -3.67 -4.32
N LEU A 460 17.71 -4.27 -5.34
CA LEU A 460 18.24 -4.39 -6.70
C LEU A 460 18.31 -3.03 -7.41
N TRP A 461 17.43 -2.10 -7.06
CA TRP A 461 17.45 -0.73 -7.59
C TRP A 461 17.73 0.28 -6.49
N ASP A 462 18.48 1.32 -6.81
CA ASP A 462 18.55 2.52 -5.96
C ASP A 462 17.32 3.43 -6.16
N ALA A 463 17.30 4.54 -5.43
CA ALA A 463 16.24 5.56 -5.48
C ALA A 463 16.06 6.22 -6.87
N ASP A 464 17.09 6.19 -7.72
CA ASP A 464 17.03 6.71 -9.09
C ASP A 464 16.66 5.61 -10.10
N GLY A 465 16.36 4.39 -9.64
CA GLY A 465 16.07 3.23 -10.48
C GLY A 465 17.31 2.60 -11.11
N LYS A 466 18.52 2.95 -10.67
CA LYS A 466 19.75 2.33 -11.18
C LYS A 466 19.90 0.94 -10.57
N VAL A 467 20.20 -0.02 -11.43
CA VAL A 467 20.41 -1.41 -11.04
C VAL A 467 21.73 -1.52 -10.28
N ALA A 468 21.73 -2.31 -9.21
CA ALA A 468 22.92 -2.67 -8.46
C ALA A 468 24.01 -3.19 -9.41
N GLN A 469 25.25 -2.72 -9.24
CA GLN A 469 26.37 -3.04 -10.15
C GLN A 469 26.54 -4.56 -10.34
N ALA A 470 26.33 -5.34 -9.29
CA ALA A 470 26.39 -6.81 -9.30
C ALA A 470 25.39 -7.47 -10.27
N CYS A 471 24.29 -6.79 -10.61
CA CYS A 471 23.23 -7.31 -11.47
C CYS A 471 23.02 -6.51 -12.77
N ALA A 472 23.74 -5.40 -12.98
CA ALA A 472 23.53 -4.52 -14.12
C ALA A 472 23.72 -5.23 -15.47
N THR A 473 24.82 -5.98 -15.64
CA THR A 473 25.10 -6.74 -16.86
C THR A 473 24.09 -7.87 -17.07
N ALA A 474 23.78 -8.63 -16.01
CA ALA A 474 22.82 -9.71 -16.01
C ALA A 474 21.45 -9.21 -16.50
N LEU A 475 20.97 -8.11 -15.93
CA LEU A 475 19.67 -7.53 -16.28
C LEU A 475 19.65 -6.97 -17.70
N GLN A 476 20.72 -6.27 -18.12
CA GLN A 476 20.82 -5.72 -19.47
C GLN A 476 20.79 -6.80 -20.56
N ARG A 477 21.43 -7.95 -20.30
CA ARG A 477 21.50 -9.09 -21.22
C ARG A 477 20.35 -10.07 -21.04
N GLU A 478 19.52 -9.87 -20.02
CA GLU A 478 18.45 -10.80 -19.62
C GLU A 478 18.97 -12.22 -19.39
N THR A 479 20.14 -12.30 -18.77
CA THR A 479 20.81 -13.53 -18.36
C THR A 479 20.87 -13.57 -16.85
N ASP A 480 21.03 -14.75 -16.26
CA ASP A 480 21.31 -14.88 -14.84
C ASP A 480 22.77 -15.33 -14.65
N ASP A 481 23.64 -14.43 -14.22
CA ASP A 481 25.05 -14.74 -13.97
C ASP A 481 25.32 -15.06 -12.48
N ALA A 482 26.49 -15.64 -12.20
CA ALA A 482 26.82 -16.08 -10.85
C ALA A 482 26.93 -14.92 -9.85
N VAL A 483 27.36 -13.73 -10.30
CA VAL A 483 27.55 -12.55 -9.44
C VAL A 483 26.20 -12.01 -9.01
N CYS A 484 25.26 -11.85 -9.94
CA CYS A 484 23.92 -11.41 -9.63
C CYS A 484 23.15 -12.45 -8.79
N ARG A 485 23.32 -13.75 -9.05
CA ARG A 485 22.75 -14.80 -8.18
C ARG A 485 23.24 -14.68 -6.74
N ALA A 486 24.55 -14.52 -6.53
CA ALA A 486 25.12 -14.38 -5.20
C ALA A 486 24.58 -13.14 -4.47
N PHE A 487 24.44 -12.00 -5.17
CA PHE A 487 23.82 -10.79 -4.62
C PHE A 487 22.38 -11.04 -4.15
N ARG A 488 21.58 -11.76 -4.94
CA ARG A 488 20.15 -12.01 -4.66
C ARG A 488 19.92 -13.08 -3.58
N GLN A 489 20.86 -14.00 -3.36
CA GLN A 489 20.73 -15.03 -2.32
C GLN A 489 20.64 -14.45 -0.90
N GLY A 490 21.30 -13.32 -0.65
CA GLY A 490 21.28 -12.65 0.66
C GLY A 490 20.18 -11.59 0.84
N SER A 491 19.28 -11.41 -0.13
CA SER A 491 18.28 -10.36 -0.09
C SER A 491 16.95 -10.82 -0.68
N GLU A 492 15.95 -10.98 0.18
CA GLU A 492 14.58 -11.30 -0.24
C GLU A 492 14.03 -10.22 -1.16
N LYS A 493 14.29 -8.95 -0.84
CA LYS A 493 13.94 -7.80 -1.68
C LYS A 493 14.53 -7.94 -3.08
N ALA A 494 15.85 -8.12 -3.22
CA ALA A 494 16.50 -8.22 -4.53
C ALA A 494 16.03 -9.44 -5.33
N ARG A 495 15.72 -10.56 -4.67
CA ARG A 495 15.17 -11.75 -5.30
C ARG A 495 13.82 -11.46 -5.97
N LEU A 496 12.88 -10.85 -5.25
CA LEU A 496 11.57 -10.51 -5.78
C LEU A 496 11.65 -9.44 -6.88
N GLN A 497 12.52 -8.45 -6.71
CA GLN A 497 12.74 -7.41 -7.72
C GLN A 497 13.28 -7.98 -9.03
N TRP A 498 14.21 -8.94 -8.96
CA TRP A 498 14.67 -9.65 -10.15
C TRP A 498 13.58 -10.49 -10.82
N GLN A 499 12.76 -11.17 -10.02
CA GLN A 499 11.62 -11.94 -10.53
C GLN A 499 10.64 -11.02 -11.27
N LEU A 500 10.37 -9.82 -10.72
CA LEU A 500 9.53 -8.82 -11.37
C LEU A 500 10.08 -8.41 -12.74
N GLU A 501 11.37 -8.10 -12.87
CA GLU A 501 11.95 -7.73 -14.17
C GLU A 501 11.90 -8.88 -15.18
N THR A 502 12.18 -10.10 -14.73
CA THR A 502 12.12 -11.28 -15.58
C THR A 502 10.69 -11.47 -16.12
N ASN A 503 9.70 -11.37 -15.23
CA ASN A 503 8.29 -11.49 -15.58
C ASN A 503 7.83 -10.36 -16.51
N LEU A 504 8.24 -9.12 -16.25
CA LEU A 504 7.91 -7.96 -17.11
C LEU A 504 8.51 -8.13 -18.51
N ALA A 505 9.77 -8.56 -18.61
CA ALA A 505 10.42 -8.79 -19.90
C ALA A 505 9.76 -9.94 -20.68
N GLN A 506 9.29 -10.99 -20.00
CA GLN A 506 8.51 -12.07 -20.62
C GLN A 506 7.12 -11.58 -21.08
N TYR A 507 6.44 -10.82 -20.24
CA TYR A 507 5.14 -10.22 -20.54
C TYR A 507 5.21 -9.33 -21.78
N GLU A 508 6.17 -8.40 -21.84
CA GLU A 508 6.37 -7.49 -22.97
C GLU A 508 6.64 -8.25 -24.27
N ARG A 509 7.49 -9.29 -24.22
CA ARG A 509 7.76 -10.15 -25.39
C ARG A 509 6.51 -10.86 -25.87
N THR A 510 5.74 -11.44 -24.95
CA THR A 510 4.52 -12.18 -25.26
C THR A 510 3.48 -11.26 -25.89
N LEU A 511 3.26 -10.09 -25.31
CA LEU A 511 2.33 -9.10 -25.83
C LEU A 511 2.72 -8.66 -27.24
N LEU A 512 3.99 -8.31 -27.48
CA LEU A 512 4.45 -7.92 -28.81
C LEU A 512 4.34 -9.05 -29.84
N LEU A 513 4.57 -10.30 -29.46
CA LEU A 513 4.41 -11.45 -30.37
C LEU A 513 2.95 -11.67 -30.79
N GLN A 514 1.99 -11.36 -29.92
CA GLN A 514 0.55 -11.49 -30.21
C GLN A 514 0.01 -10.35 -31.10
N HIS A 515 0.79 -9.28 -31.27
CA HIS A 515 0.40 -8.05 -31.98
C HIS A 515 1.38 -7.66 -33.09
N ARG A 516 2.11 -8.63 -33.63
CA ARG A 516 3.02 -8.48 -34.77
C ARG A 516 2.36 -8.83 -36.09
#